data_AF-A0A7C8V526-F1
#
_entry.id   AF-A0A7C8V526-F1
#
_cell.length_a   1.000
_cell.length_b   1.000
_cell.length_c   1.000
_cell.angle_alpha   90.00
_cell.angle_beta   90.00
_cell.angle_gamma   90.00
#
_symmetry.space_group_name_H-M   'P 1'
#
loop_
_entity.id
_entity.type
_entity.pdbx_description
1 polymer ?
#
loop_
_entity_poly.entity_id
_entity_poly.type
_entity_poly.pdbx_seq_one_letter_code
_entity_poly.pdbx_strand_id
1 'polypeptide(L)'
;MGIKGLYEELGAPDKVPLAKLSIDHFKRHKRHIRVAIDISIWAFQSKAVQGRSTGSNAPLRVIYYRLCSLLSLNIHAVFVFDGKDRPEFKRGKSISGGEGYLLAFSRRLITAFGFPIHNAPGEAEAECAYLQKQGIVDAVLSEDVDTLMFGCRQSWRSCEKGDSKTLEIMQVYQSRVIRDKTGLTPAGMVLTALLSGGDYNTAGVAGIGMKQAVAAAKAGFGDELLQACKLEASDGGHALQLWRQKLETNLRTNPNKIFSRKQPKAKIPGDFPDPKIVNYYINPVISKTPPQINWNICPNLEALREITKAKFEWTGSGKLIRTLSEKLLSWQLGHNQPGSDLLVLSIHQRISGLKDGMPNKLRVTFTPILVVPLPYNHEEDNVYTRSVPTVDAEELLDDPNGYTDSDKEDIRVNGVAATESTTGKPDRSRIEYDPRSNQRMWIYEQFVAQGANSHIQLWDDSEARKKAAKLKQAEDKLQKSSARKAKKKTTTTSNQPTIQSFFHQKKTTVKVTKHSAAKLPVLGLGPNNQKENSRIVIDLDLVDKNEGEGHPDPNDSQSKENHRGNNGRMKLERIITRPSLPGAWKLTDNDENALCDVSIYDLTNDDPLS
;
A
#
# COMPACT_ATOMS: atom_id res chain seq x y z
N MET A 1 18.48 13.30 -1.57
CA MET A 1 19.32 14.15 -2.42
C MET A 1 18.69 15.55 -2.30
N GLY A 2 18.84 16.49 -3.24
CA GLY A 2 18.16 17.78 -3.17
C GLY A 2 18.74 18.84 -2.22
N ILE A 3 17.90 19.83 -1.89
CA ILE A 3 18.27 21.01 -1.08
C ILE A 3 18.49 20.61 0.39
N LYS A 4 19.76 20.62 0.82
CA LYS A 4 20.17 20.20 2.16
C LYS A 4 19.54 21.08 3.25
N GLY A 5 18.75 20.47 4.14
CA GLY A 5 18.12 21.16 5.27
C GLY A 5 16.71 21.68 5.00
N LEU A 6 16.16 21.49 3.79
CA LEU A 6 14.84 22.03 3.45
C LEU A 6 13.70 21.21 4.07
N TYR A 7 13.81 19.88 4.12
CA TYR A 7 12.77 19.02 4.72
C TYR A 7 12.49 19.36 6.19
N GLU A 8 13.52 19.74 6.93
CA GLU A 8 13.42 20.18 8.33
C GLU A 8 12.59 21.47 8.47
N GLU A 9 12.48 22.26 7.40
CA GLU A 9 11.79 23.55 7.37
C GLU A 9 10.35 23.45 6.82
N LEU A 10 9.98 22.31 6.20
CA LEU A 10 8.62 22.03 5.71
C LEU A 10 7.63 21.65 6.83
N GLY A 11 8.13 21.48 8.05
CA GLY A 11 7.38 20.98 9.19
C GLY A 11 7.36 19.46 9.28
N ALA A 12 6.92 18.92 10.42
CA ALA A 12 6.86 17.47 10.63
C ALA A 12 5.85 16.83 9.66
N PRO A 13 6.26 15.86 8.82
CA PRO A 13 5.35 15.18 7.90
C PRO A 13 4.44 14.21 8.65
N ASP A 14 3.26 13.96 8.09
CA ASP A 14 2.42 12.87 8.54
C ASP A 14 3.04 11.54 8.10
N LYS A 15 3.32 10.65 9.06
CA LYS A 15 3.80 9.29 8.77
C LYS A 15 2.60 8.37 8.66
N VAL A 16 2.32 7.87 7.46
CA VAL A 16 1.12 7.10 7.17
C VAL A 16 1.50 5.76 6.53
N PRO A 17 0.96 4.64 7.01
CA PRO A 17 1.15 3.35 6.34
C PRO A 17 0.66 3.38 4.89
N LEU A 18 1.46 2.87 3.94
CA LEU A 18 1.13 2.86 2.51
C LEU A 18 -0.17 2.09 2.23
N ALA A 19 -0.39 0.99 2.94
CA ALA A 19 -1.64 0.24 2.85
C ALA A 19 -2.88 1.07 3.24
N LYS A 20 -2.73 1.93 4.26
CA LYS A 20 -3.79 2.85 4.67
C LYS A 20 -4.06 3.88 3.59
N LEU A 21 -3.01 4.46 2.97
CA LEU A 21 -3.15 5.40 1.86
C LEU A 21 -3.91 4.77 0.68
N SER A 22 -3.55 3.54 0.28
CA SER A 22 -4.22 2.82 -0.81
C SER A 22 -5.69 2.55 -0.49
N ILE A 23 -5.99 1.96 0.67
CA ILE A 23 -7.34 1.53 1.02
C ILE A 23 -8.26 2.71 1.33
N ASP A 24 -7.78 3.74 2.03
CA ASP A 24 -8.57 4.94 2.31
C ASP A 24 -8.86 5.73 1.03
N HIS A 25 -7.95 5.71 0.04
CA HIS A 25 -8.23 6.25 -1.29
C HIS A 25 -9.31 5.44 -2.00
N PHE A 26 -9.17 4.11 -2.06
CA PHE A 26 -10.15 3.23 -2.70
C PHE A 26 -11.55 3.40 -2.10
N LYS A 27 -11.66 3.47 -0.77
CA LYS A 27 -12.94 3.68 -0.08
C LYS A 27 -13.62 4.99 -0.48
N ARG A 28 -12.84 6.07 -0.61
CA ARG A 28 -13.33 7.43 -0.96
C ARG A 28 -13.66 7.59 -2.44
N HIS A 29 -12.81 7.08 -3.33
CA HIS A 29 -12.88 7.37 -4.76
C HIS A 29 -13.39 6.20 -5.61
N LYS A 30 -13.61 5.03 -5.02
CA LYS A 30 -14.04 3.79 -5.70
C LYS A 30 -13.12 3.37 -6.85
N ARG A 31 -11.85 3.77 -6.78
CA ARG A 31 -10.78 3.34 -7.67
C ARG A 31 -9.44 3.28 -6.92
N HIS A 32 -8.55 2.46 -7.44
CA HIS A 32 -7.17 2.35 -6.94
C HIS A 32 -6.44 3.69 -7.05
N ILE A 33 -5.56 3.94 -6.09
CA ILE A 33 -4.75 5.17 -6.07
C ILE A 33 -3.69 5.11 -7.16
N ARG A 34 -3.56 6.20 -7.91
CA ARG A 34 -2.58 6.34 -8.99
C ARG A 34 -1.37 7.10 -8.49
N VAL A 35 -0.17 6.56 -8.72
CA VAL A 35 1.06 7.13 -8.17
C VAL A 35 2.11 7.22 -9.28
N ALA A 36 2.69 8.40 -9.49
CA ALA A 36 3.89 8.52 -10.31
C ALA A 36 5.13 8.27 -9.43
N ILE A 37 6.03 7.40 -9.89
CA ILE A 37 7.23 7.00 -9.16
C ILE A 37 8.44 7.34 -10.02
N ASP A 38 9.34 8.18 -9.50
CA ASP A 38 10.65 8.38 -10.10
C ASP A 38 11.55 7.17 -9.80
N ILE A 39 11.93 6.44 -10.85
CA ILE A 39 12.72 5.22 -10.74
C ILE A 39 14.18 5.48 -10.35
N SER A 40 14.70 6.68 -10.63
CA SER A 40 16.10 7.04 -10.38
C SER A 40 16.45 6.91 -8.88
N ILE A 41 15.47 7.18 -8.03
CA ILE A 41 15.51 7.05 -6.58
C ILE A 41 15.70 5.60 -6.15
N TRP A 42 14.90 4.69 -6.70
CA TRP A 42 14.97 3.28 -6.34
C TRP A 42 16.27 2.66 -6.84
N ALA A 43 16.73 3.06 -8.04
CA ALA A 43 18.02 2.66 -8.57
C ALA A 43 19.18 3.18 -7.70
N PHE A 44 19.07 4.38 -7.11
CA PHE A 44 20.08 4.91 -6.20
C PHE A 44 20.07 4.19 -4.84
N GLN A 45 18.89 4.00 -4.24
CA GLN A 45 18.74 3.34 -2.94
C GLN A 45 19.20 1.89 -2.97
N SER A 46 18.80 1.14 -4.00
CA SER A 46 19.12 -0.29 -4.12
C SER A 46 20.62 -0.56 -4.34
N LYS A 47 21.38 0.38 -4.91
CA LYS A 47 22.85 0.28 -5.01
C LYS A 47 23.54 0.22 -3.66
N ALA A 48 22.94 0.76 -2.60
CA ALA A 48 23.51 0.69 -1.24
C ALA A 48 23.53 -0.74 -0.66
N VAL A 49 22.81 -1.69 -1.29
CA VAL A 49 22.78 -3.11 -0.92
C VAL A 49 23.91 -3.90 -1.56
N GLN A 50 24.55 -3.34 -2.61
CA GLN A 50 25.64 -4.00 -3.32
C GLN A 50 26.85 -4.19 -2.39
N GLY A 51 27.24 -5.46 -2.18
CA GLY A 51 28.34 -5.85 -1.27
C GLY A 51 27.90 -6.20 0.17
N ARG A 52 26.62 -6.06 0.54
CA ARG A 52 26.08 -6.47 1.85
C ARG A 52 25.16 -7.69 1.81
N SER A 53 24.62 -8.02 0.64
CA SER A 53 23.74 -9.18 0.44
C SER A 53 24.47 -10.28 -0.33
N THR A 54 24.39 -11.51 0.16
CA THR A 54 24.84 -12.73 -0.52
C THR A 54 23.79 -13.17 -1.54
N GLY A 55 23.96 -12.80 -2.81
CA GLY A 55 23.15 -13.33 -3.92
C GLY A 55 23.14 -12.44 -5.15
N SER A 56 22.91 -13.02 -6.32
CA SER A 56 23.04 -12.33 -7.62
C SER A 56 22.09 -11.16 -7.84
N ASN A 57 22.63 -10.04 -8.32
CA ASN A 57 21.90 -8.80 -8.60
C ASN A 57 21.02 -8.28 -7.43
N ALA A 58 21.56 -8.25 -6.20
CA ALA A 58 20.85 -7.77 -5.01
C ALA A 58 20.10 -6.41 -5.17
N PRO A 59 20.64 -5.38 -5.86
CA PRO A 59 19.90 -4.15 -6.11
C PRO A 59 18.59 -4.35 -6.90
N LEU A 60 18.60 -5.22 -7.91
CA LEU A 60 17.42 -5.52 -8.72
C LEU A 60 16.38 -6.33 -7.92
N ARG A 61 16.81 -7.16 -6.96
CA ARG A 61 15.90 -7.84 -6.02
C ARG A 61 15.12 -6.87 -5.14
N VAL A 62 15.75 -5.78 -4.68
CA VAL A 62 15.03 -4.74 -3.91
C VAL A 62 13.89 -4.16 -4.74
N ILE A 63 14.15 -3.86 -6.01
CA ILE A 63 13.13 -3.36 -6.94
C ILE A 63 12.00 -4.39 -7.12
N TYR A 64 12.34 -5.67 -7.31
CA TYR A 64 11.34 -6.76 -7.36
C TYR A 64 10.40 -6.76 -6.15
N TYR A 65 10.93 -6.73 -4.93
CA TYR A 65 10.09 -6.78 -3.72
C TYR A 65 9.26 -5.50 -3.51
N ARG A 66 9.76 -4.34 -3.93
CA ARG A 66 8.97 -3.10 -3.94
C ARG A 66 7.82 -3.16 -4.95
N LEU A 67 8.04 -3.73 -6.13
CA LEU A 67 6.98 -3.97 -7.12
C LEU A 67 5.92 -4.95 -6.58
N CYS A 68 6.34 -6.04 -5.92
CA CYS A 68 5.45 -6.94 -5.19
C CYS A 68 4.60 -6.21 -4.14
N SER A 69 5.21 -5.27 -3.41
CA SER A 69 4.50 -4.46 -2.41
C SER A 69 3.42 -3.59 -3.05
N LEU A 70 3.74 -2.87 -4.13
CA LEU A 70 2.75 -2.07 -4.88
C LEU A 70 1.61 -2.94 -5.44
N LEU A 71 1.95 -4.10 -6.01
CA LEU A 71 0.99 -5.06 -6.56
C LEU A 71 -0.01 -5.50 -5.49
N SER A 72 0.50 -5.92 -4.33
CA SER A 72 -0.31 -6.42 -3.21
C SER A 72 -1.24 -5.38 -2.61
N LEU A 73 -0.86 -4.09 -2.69
CA LEU A 73 -1.66 -2.97 -2.23
C LEU A 73 -2.58 -2.40 -3.31
N ASN A 74 -2.65 -3.05 -4.49
CA ASN A 74 -3.43 -2.62 -5.63
C ASN A 74 -3.16 -1.14 -6.00
N ILE A 75 -1.89 -0.72 -5.96
CA ILE A 75 -1.51 0.65 -6.34
C ILE A 75 -1.29 0.70 -7.86
N HIS A 76 -1.95 1.65 -8.52
CA HIS A 76 -1.74 1.93 -9.94
C HIS A 76 -0.51 2.84 -10.10
N ALA A 77 0.67 2.22 -10.20
CA ALA A 77 1.93 2.95 -10.32
C ALA A 77 2.34 3.16 -11.79
N VAL A 78 2.73 4.38 -12.15
CA VAL A 78 3.48 4.66 -13.38
C VAL A 78 4.91 5.02 -13.03
N PHE A 79 5.87 4.35 -13.68
CA PHE A 79 7.29 4.58 -13.46
C PHE A 79 7.81 5.57 -14.48
N VAL A 80 8.35 6.69 -13.98
CA VAL A 80 8.87 7.78 -14.82
C VAL A 80 10.39 7.69 -14.88
N PHE A 81 10.93 7.64 -16.09
CA PHE A 81 12.36 7.62 -16.38
C PHE A 81 12.82 8.99 -16.87
N ASP A 82 14.04 9.38 -16.50
CA ASP A 82 14.66 10.60 -17.01
C ASP A 82 14.83 10.56 -18.54
N GLY A 83 14.61 11.70 -19.17
CA GLY A 83 14.82 11.93 -20.59
C GLY A 83 16.20 12.46 -20.93
N LYS A 84 16.40 12.62 -22.24
CA LYS A 84 17.64 13.14 -22.84
C LYS A 84 17.81 14.64 -22.64
N ASP A 85 16.71 15.40 -22.51
CA ASP A 85 16.73 16.87 -22.42
C ASP A 85 16.81 17.34 -20.95
N ARG A 86 17.29 16.48 -20.05
CA ARG A 86 17.59 16.84 -18.65
C ARG A 86 18.81 17.77 -18.61
N PRO A 87 18.92 18.66 -17.61
CA PRO A 87 20.08 19.55 -17.49
C PRO A 87 21.41 18.78 -17.44
N GLU A 88 22.38 19.19 -18.26
CA GLU A 88 23.67 18.50 -18.43
C GLU A 88 24.53 18.47 -17.15
N PHE A 89 24.35 19.46 -16.29
CA PHE A 89 25.07 19.63 -15.03
C PHE A 89 24.09 19.64 -13.86
N LYS A 90 24.29 18.71 -12.91
CA LYS A 90 23.58 18.67 -11.62
C LYS A 90 24.59 18.37 -10.52
N ARG A 91 24.57 19.16 -9.45
CA ARG A 91 25.44 19.01 -8.26
C ARG A 91 26.94 19.02 -8.56
N GLY A 92 27.36 19.88 -9.48
CA GLY A 92 28.77 20.03 -9.86
C GLY A 92 29.36 18.82 -10.60
N LYS A 93 28.51 17.92 -11.13
CA LYS A 93 28.92 16.79 -11.97
C LYS A 93 28.16 16.81 -13.29
N SER A 94 28.86 16.47 -14.37
CA SER A 94 28.22 16.16 -15.64
C SER A 94 27.49 14.83 -15.51
N ILE A 95 26.23 14.78 -15.92
CA ILE A 95 25.42 13.57 -15.90
C ILE A 95 25.67 12.85 -17.24
N SER A 96 26.34 11.70 -17.24
CA SER A 96 26.54 10.91 -18.46
C SER A 96 25.20 10.35 -18.98
N GLY A 97 25.03 10.34 -20.31
CA GLY A 97 23.76 10.09 -21.00
C GLY A 97 23.31 8.62 -21.12
N GLY A 98 24.08 7.66 -20.61
CA GLY A 98 23.75 6.23 -20.75
C GLY A 98 22.74 5.74 -19.70
N GLU A 99 21.73 4.98 -20.12
CA GLU A 99 20.88 4.22 -19.19
C GLU A 99 21.75 3.12 -18.55
N GLY A 100 22.01 3.23 -17.24
CA GLY A 100 22.83 2.25 -16.53
C GLY A 100 22.16 0.87 -16.51
N TYR A 101 22.96 -0.20 -16.46
CA TYR A 101 22.51 -1.61 -16.41
C TYR A 101 21.28 -1.83 -15.52
N LEU A 102 21.30 -1.31 -14.29
CA LEU A 102 20.21 -1.47 -13.33
C LEU A 102 18.88 -0.86 -13.83
N LEU A 103 18.90 0.30 -14.48
CA LEU A 103 17.69 0.96 -14.99
C LEU A 103 17.09 0.18 -16.16
N ALA A 104 17.92 -0.30 -17.10
CA ALA A 104 17.47 -1.12 -18.22
C ALA A 104 16.78 -2.43 -17.75
N PHE A 105 17.35 -3.13 -16.76
CA PHE A 105 16.71 -4.31 -16.19
C PHE A 105 15.50 -3.99 -15.32
N SER A 106 15.50 -2.86 -14.63
CA SER A 106 14.33 -2.38 -13.89
C SER A 106 13.15 -2.14 -14.83
N ARG A 107 13.38 -1.54 -16.00
CA ARG A 107 12.38 -1.34 -17.05
C ARG A 107 11.72 -2.66 -17.45
N ARG A 108 12.53 -3.68 -17.78
CA ARG A 108 12.03 -5.02 -18.14
C ARG A 108 11.19 -5.63 -17.01
N LEU A 109 11.64 -5.48 -15.77
CA LEU A 109 10.95 -6.01 -14.60
C LEU A 109 9.61 -5.29 -14.35
N ILE A 110 9.61 -3.97 -14.39
CA ILE A 110 8.41 -3.13 -14.23
C ILE A 110 7.35 -3.49 -15.28
N THR A 111 7.75 -3.61 -16.55
CA THR A 111 6.85 -4.05 -17.62
C THR A 111 6.32 -5.46 -17.38
N ALA A 112 7.16 -6.40 -16.92
CA ALA A 112 6.73 -7.77 -16.62
C ALA A 112 5.73 -7.84 -15.45
N PHE A 113 5.81 -6.92 -14.48
CA PHE A 113 4.78 -6.77 -13.43
C PHE A 113 3.48 -6.13 -13.93
N GLY A 114 3.42 -5.65 -15.17
CA GLY A 114 2.25 -4.97 -15.72
C GLY A 114 2.14 -3.50 -15.28
N PHE A 115 3.23 -2.88 -14.81
CA PHE A 115 3.20 -1.45 -14.50
C PHE A 115 3.54 -0.60 -15.74
N PRO A 116 2.77 0.46 -16.04
CA PRO A 116 3.10 1.36 -17.12
C PRO A 116 4.40 2.12 -16.87
N ILE A 117 5.11 2.39 -17.96
CA ILE A 117 6.36 3.14 -17.98
C ILE A 117 6.16 4.40 -18.82
N HIS A 118 6.70 5.51 -18.32
CA HIS A 118 6.70 6.79 -19.01
C HIS A 118 8.12 7.33 -19.08
N ASN A 119 8.54 7.82 -20.25
CA ASN A 119 9.83 8.48 -20.41
C ASN A 119 9.58 9.99 -20.41
N ALA A 120 10.11 10.68 -19.40
CA ALA A 120 10.07 12.14 -19.36
C ALA A 120 10.88 12.72 -20.53
N PRO A 121 10.53 13.91 -21.04
CA PRO A 121 11.42 14.63 -21.97
C PRO A 121 12.70 15.13 -21.27
N GLY A 122 12.54 15.69 -20.07
CA GLY A 122 13.62 16.17 -19.20
C GLY A 122 13.74 15.34 -17.92
N GLU A 123 13.59 15.98 -16.76
CA GLU A 123 13.71 15.30 -15.46
C GLU A 123 12.44 14.57 -15.04
N ALA A 124 12.60 13.34 -14.53
CA ALA A 124 11.50 12.49 -14.10
C ALA A 124 10.67 13.12 -12.96
N GLU A 125 11.30 13.87 -12.05
CA GLU A 125 10.60 14.53 -10.95
C GLU A 125 9.68 15.66 -11.40
N ALA A 126 10.13 16.44 -12.39
CA ALA A 126 9.34 17.51 -12.98
C ALA A 126 8.15 16.94 -13.74
N GLU A 127 8.38 15.86 -14.50
CA GLU A 127 7.33 15.14 -15.21
C GLU A 127 6.33 14.49 -14.23
N CYS A 128 6.80 13.85 -13.15
CA CYS A 128 5.93 13.32 -12.09
C CYS A 128 5.02 14.41 -11.50
N ALA A 129 5.58 15.57 -11.18
CA ALA A 129 4.81 16.70 -10.67
C ALA A 129 3.79 17.21 -11.70
N TYR A 130 4.15 17.24 -12.99
CA TYR A 130 3.25 17.57 -14.08
C TYR A 130 2.09 16.57 -14.19
N LEU A 131 2.36 15.25 -14.21
CA LEU A 131 1.33 14.20 -14.28
C LEU A 131 0.30 14.33 -13.15
N GLN A 132 0.74 14.67 -11.94
CA GLN A 132 -0.17 14.89 -10.82
C GLN A 132 -1.00 16.17 -10.99
N LYS A 133 -0.39 17.27 -11.46
CA LYS A 133 -1.13 18.52 -11.72
C LYS A 133 -2.21 18.33 -12.78
N GLN A 134 -1.96 17.51 -13.79
CA GLN A 134 -2.93 17.16 -14.83
C GLN A 134 -3.99 16.15 -14.37
N GLY A 135 -3.90 15.63 -13.15
CA GLY A 135 -4.85 14.65 -12.61
C GLY A 135 -4.72 13.25 -13.20
N ILE A 136 -3.60 12.95 -13.87
CA ILE A 136 -3.30 11.59 -14.34
C ILE A 136 -3.01 10.68 -13.15
N VAL A 137 -2.26 11.20 -12.17
CA VAL A 137 -1.95 10.52 -10.90
C VAL A 137 -2.43 11.34 -9.70
N ASP A 138 -2.65 10.66 -8.58
CA ASP A 138 -3.12 11.26 -7.32
C ASP A 138 -1.98 11.72 -6.42
N ALA A 139 -0.82 11.06 -6.52
CA ALA A 139 0.35 11.34 -5.71
C ALA A 139 1.65 11.10 -6.49
N VAL A 140 2.74 11.68 -6.00
CA VAL A 140 4.09 11.43 -6.49
C VAL A 140 4.91 10.79 -5.38
N LEU A 141 5.58 9.67 -5.66
CA LEU A 141 6.56 9.07 -4.75
C LEU A 141 7.97 9.51 -5.19
N SER A 142 8.56 10.44 -4.44
CA SER A 142 9.95 10.88 -4.62
C SER A 142 10.66 11.07 -3.27
N GLU A 143 11.97 10.84 -3.23
CA GLU A 143 12.82 11.18 -2.08
C GLU A 143 13.25 12.65 -2.10
N ASP A 144 13.17 13.27 -3.26
CA ASP A 144 13.66 14.62 -3.49
C ASP A 144 12.51 15.63 -3.39
N VAL A 145 12.86 16.76 -2.79
CA VAL A 145 11.93 17.86 -2.49
C VAL A 145 11.55 18.63 -3.76
N ASP A 146 12.27 18.38 -4.85
CA ASP A 146 12.15 19.05 -6.14
C ASP A 146 10.73 18.90 -6.70
N THR A 147 10.08 17.75 -6.48
CA THR A 147 8.68 17.55 -6.82
C THR A 147 7.77 18.67 -6.28
N LEU A 148 7.95 19.11 -5.02
CA LEU A 148 7.17 20.20 -4.43
C LEU A 148 7.50 21.56 -5.06
N MET A 149 8.76 21.79 -5.46
CA MET A 149 9.17 23.00 -6.18
C MET A 149 8.58 23.07 -7.59
N PHE A 150 8.52 21.93 -8.28
CA PHE A 150 7.79 21.79 -9.54
C PHE A 150 6.27 21.87 -9.34
N GLY A 151 5.78 22.05 -8.12
CA GLY A 151 4.37 22.33 -7.79
C GLY A 151 3.50 21.09 -7.59
N CYS A 152 4.10 19.94 -7.26
CA CYS A 152 3.40 18.77 -6.75
C CYS A 152 2.55 19.13 -5.52
N ARG A 153 1.27 18.76 -5.53
CA ARG A 153 0.33 19.00 -4.42
C ARG A 153 0.43 17.94 -3.32
N GLN A 154 0.68 16.69 -3.71
CA GLN A 154 0.79 15.54 -2.83
C GLN A 154 2.05 14.73 -3.15
N SER A 155 3.11 14.97 -2.38
CA SER A 155 4.40 14.29 -2.49
C SER A 155 4.59 13.30 -1.34
N TRP A 156 5.03 12.10 -1.65
CA TRP A 156 5.30 11.02 -0.70
C TRP A 156 6.76 10.67 -0.74
N ARG A 157 7.32 10.40 0.44
CA ARG A 157 8.69 9.95 0.62
C ARG A 157 8.73 8.71 1.50
N SER A 158 9.58 7.74 1.18
CA SER A 158 9.66 6.53 2.00
C SER A 158 10.32 6.85 3.35
N CYS A 159 9.78 6.31 4.45
CA CYS A 159 10.47 6.35 5.75
C CYS A 159 11.61 5.33 5.85
N GLU A 160 11.68 4.39 4.91
CA GLU A 160 12.57 3.24 5.01
C GLU A 160 13.99 3.55 4.58
N LYS A 161 14.94 2.81 5.14
CA LYS A 161 16.35 2.90 4.76
C LYS A 161 16.53 2.35 3.34
N GLY A 162 17.58 2.80 2.64
CA GLY A 162 17.78 2.49 1.22
C GLY A 162 17.93 1.01 0.88
N ASP A 163 18.23 0.17 1.86
CA ASP A 163 18.33 -1.29 1.75
C ASP A 163 17.01 -2.04 1.97
N SER A 164 15.96 -1.36 2.42
CA SER A 164 14.68 -1.99 2.70
C SER A 164 13.98 -2.44 1.42
N LYS A 165 13.49 -3.67 1.48
CA LYS A 165 12.79 -4.39 0.41
C LYS A 165 11.29 -4.06 0.38
N THR A 166 10.78 -3.42 1.42
CA THR A 166 9.35 -3.14 1.61
C THR A 166 9.04 -1.65 1.36
N LEU A 167 7.75 -1.31 1.36
CA LEU A 167 7.26 0.07 1.31
C LEU A 167 6.06 0.16 2.26
N GLU A 168 6.34 0.36 3.53
CA GLU A 168 5.37 0.26 4.62
C GLU A 168 4.88 1.63 5.06
N ILE A 169 5.78 2.58 5.31
CA ILE A 169 5.45 3.87 5.91
C ILE A 169 5.94 5.01 5.02
N MET A 170 5.01 5.87 4.62
CA MET A 170 5.27 7.05 3.82
C MET A 170 5.23 8.31 4.69
N GLN A 171 6.17 9.22 4.47
CA GLN A 171 6.05 10.62 4.86
C GLN A 171 5.21 11.33 3.81
N VAL A 172 4.08 11.89 4.23
CA VAL A 172 3.14 12.56 3.33
C VAL A 172 3.30 14.07 3.45
N TYR A 173 3.68 14.70 2.35
CA TYR A 173 3.83 16.14 2.19
C TYR A 173 2.72 16.67 1.30
N GLN A 174 1.85 17.50 1.87
CA GLN A 174 0.80 18.19 1.13
C GLN A 174 1.15 19.67 1.00
N SER A 175 1.25 20.17 -0.23
CA SER A 175 1.63 21.56 -0.51
C SER A 175 0.76 22.58 0.23
N ARG A 176 -0.55 22.33 0.30
CA ARG A 176 -1.49 23.18 1.07
C ARG A 176 -1.16 23.18 2.57
N VAL A 177 -0.95 22.02 3.17
CA VAL A 177 -0.66 21.89 4.60
C VAL A 177 0.69 22.53 4.94
N ILE A 178 1.70 22.36 4.08
CA ILE A 178 3.01 23.01 4.23
C ILE A 178 2.85 24.53 4.23
N ARG A 179 2.14 25.07 3.24
CA ARG A 179 1.87 26.51 3.15
C ARG A 179 1.14 27.03 4.39
N ASP A 180 0.10 26.33 4.81
CA ASP A 180 -0.74 26.77 5.93
C ASP A 180 0.01 26.69 7.28
N LYS A 181 0.93 25.72 7.46
CA LYS A 181 1.73 25.56 8.69
C LYS A 181 3.00 26.43 8.73
N THR A 182 3.67 26.61 7.59
CA THR A 182 5.03 27.19 7.54
C THR A 182 5.11 28.50 6.77
N GLY A 183 4.13 28.82 5.93
CA GLY A 183 4.19 29.93 4.98
C GLY A 183 5.02 29.64 3.72
N LEU A 184 5.62 28.46 3.58
CA LEU A 184 6.43 28.13 2.40
C LEU A 184 5.56 27.79 1.19
N THR A 185 5.77 28.54 0.11
CA THR A 185 5.20 28.30 -1.22
C THR A 185 6.20 27.56 -2.12
N PRO A 186 5.78 26.94 -3.23
CA PRO A 186 6.71 26.42 -4.24
C PRO A 186 7.73 27.46 -4.71
N ALA A 187 7.28 28.70 -4.95
CA ALA A 187 8.16 29.82 -5.29
C ALA A 187 9.16 30.15 -4.17
N GLY A 188 8.72 30.12 -2.91
CA GLY A 188 9.59 30.26 -1.76
C GLY A 188 10.64 29.13 -1.63
N MET A 189 10.26 27.89 -1.93
CA MET A 189 11.20 26.76 -1.95
C MET A 189 12.24 26.91 -3.07
N VAL A 190 11.84 27.36 -4.26
CA VAL A 190 12.77 27.70 -5.36
C VAL A 190 13.73 28.81 -4.95
N LEU A 191 13.22 29.90 -4.34
CA LEU A 191 14.10 30.97 -3.82
C LEU A 191 15.08 30.42 -2.77
N THR A 192 14.63 29.47 -1.94
CA THR A 192 15.49 28.84 -0.95
C THR A 192 16.65 28.10 -1.64
N ALA A 193 16.36 27.34 -2.70
CA ALA A 193 17.35 26.67 -3.53
C ALA A 193 18.37 27.64 -4.13
N LEU A 194 17.88 28.75 -4.71
CA LEU A 194 18.71 29.77 -5.35
C LEU A 194 19.64 30.48 -4.35
N LEU A 195 19.16 30.74 -3.13
CA LEU A 195 19.92 31.45 -2.12
C LEU A 195 20.90 30.56 -1.35
N SER A 196 20.47 29.40 -0.86
CA SER A 196 21.31 28.54 0.00
C SER A 196 22.11 27.49 -0.76
N GLY A 197 21.86 27.35 -2.06
CA GLY A 197 22.36 26.26 -2.89
C GLY A 197 21.33 25.14 -3.01
N GLY A 198 21.20 24.63 -4.23
CA GLY A 198 20.32 23.52 -4.62
C GLY A 198 21.00 22.63 -5.66
N ASP A 199 20.19 21.84 -6.36
CA ASP A 199 20.74 20.80 -7.25
C ASP A 199 21.36 21.35 -8.54
N TYR A 200 20.87 22.47 -9.08
CA TYR A 200 21.45 23.10 -10.28
C TYR A 200 22.60 24.06 -9.96
N ASN A 201 22.61 24.67 -8.77
CA ASN A 201 23.71 25.51 -8.29
C ASN A 201 23.93 25.24 -6.81
N THR A 202 25.02 24.55 -6.50
CA THR A 202 25.35 24.14 -5.14
C THR A 202 25.95 25.25 -4.29
N ALA A 203 26.47 26.32 -4.92
CA ALA A 203 27.12 27.42 -4.21
C ALA A 203 26.10 28.39 -3.60
N GLY A 204 24.97 28.62 -4.30
CA GLY A 204 23.99 29.64 -3.90
C GLY A 204 24.60 31.04 -3.84
N VAL A 205 24.07 31.89 -2.97
CA VAL A 205 24.61 33.23 -2.70
C VAL A 205 25.52 33.20 -1.48
N ALA A 206 26.76 33.64 -1.66
CA ALA A 206 27.77 33.64 -0.61
C ALA A 206 27.29 34.36 0.67
N GLY A 207 27.38 33.67 1.80
CA GLY A 207 26.98 34.21 3.11
C GLY A 207 25.50 34.10 3.46
N ILE A 208 24.66 33.56 2.56
CA ILE A 208 23.23 33.29 2.82
C ILE A 208 23.02 31.78 3.00
N GLY A 209 22.69 31.37 4.21
CA GLY A 209 22.41 29.96 4.53
C GLY A 209 20.92 29.63 4.55
N MET A 210 20.60 28.33 4.67
CA MET A 210 19.24 27.75 4.70
C MET A 210 18.24 28.56 5.54
N LYS A 211 18.56 28.83 6.81
CA LYS A 211 17.64 29.55 7.73
C LYS A 211 17.27 30.95 7.23
N GLN A 212 18.20 31.65 6.59
CA GLN A 212 17.95 32.99 6.06
C GLN A 212 17.19 32.93 4.75
N ALA A 213 17.53 31.96 3.90
CA ALA A 213 16.83 31.70 2.65
C ALA A 213 15.35 31.34 2.90
N VAL A 214 15.08 30.47 3.86
CA VAL A 214 13.71 30.12 4.30
C VAL A 214 12.98 31.31 4.92
N ALA A 215 13.66 32.15 5.71
CA ALA A 215 13.04 33.36 6.25
C ALA A 215 12.63 34.35 5.13
N ALA A 216 13.48 34.53 4.10
CA ALA A 216 13.14 35.31 2.93
C ALA A 216 11.96 34.69 2.16
N ALA A 217 11.97 33.36 1.97
CA ALA A 217 10.89 32.63 1.33
C ALA A 217 9.54 32.82 2.05
N LYS A 218 9.51 32.66 3.38
CA LYS A 218 8.32 32.86 4.22
C LYS A 218 7.82 34.31 4.23
N ALA A 219 8.70 35.27 3.96
CA ALA A 219 8.35 36.68 3.82
C ALA A 219 7.83 37.06 2.42
N GLY A 220 7.64 36.09 1.52
CA GLY A 220 7.03 36.31 0.19
C GLY A 220 8.02 36.72 -0.91
N PHE A 221 9.32 36.81 -0.61
CA PHE A 221 10.32 37.19 -1.63
C PHE A 221 10.39 36.22 -2.82
N GLY A 222 9.99 34.96 -2.62
CA GLY A 222 9.98 33.95 -3.70
C GLY A 222 8.90 34.24 -4.74
N ASP A 223 7.68 34.53 -4.30
CA ASP A 223 6.58 34.89 -5.20
C ASP A 223 6.85 36.23 -5.90
N GLU A 224 7.42 37.22 -5.19
CA GLU A 224 7.87 38.48 -5.78
C GLU A 224 8.97 38.27 -6.84
N LEU A 225 9.91 37.35 -6.59
CA LEU A 225 10.96 37.02 -7.56
C LEU A 225 10.35 36.48 -8.85
N LEU A 226 9.42 35.52 -8.76
CA LEU A 226 8.81 34.94 -9.95
C LEU A 226 7.99 35.96 -10.73
N GLN A 227 7.36 36.91 -10.04
CA GLN A 227 6.67 38.03 -10.68
C GLN A 227 7.66 38.94 -11.42
N ALA A 228 8.80 39.26 -10.79
CA ALA A 228 9.84 40.07 -11.42
C ALA A 228 10.45 39.40 -12.66
N CYS A 229 10.75 38.09 -12.60
CA CYS A 229 11.27 37.34 -13.74
C CYS A 229 10.29 37.29 -14.93
N LYS A 230 8.97 37.31 -14.68
CA LYS A 230 7.96 37.37 -15.77
C LYS A 230 7.93 38.73 -16.47
N LEU A 231 8.31 39.79 -15.77
CA LEU A 231 8.30 41.16 -16.30
C LEU A 231 9.61 41.54 -17.00
N GLU A 232 10.68 40.76 -16.81
CA GLU A 232 12.04 41.09 -17.28
C GLU A 232 12.11 41.44 -18.78
N ALA A 233 11.39 40.70 -19.62
CA ALA A 233 11.34 40.97 -21.06
C ALA A 233 10.63 42.31 -21.41
N SER A 234 9.72 42.76 -20.55
CA SER A 234 8.91 43.98 -20.77
C SER A 234 9.50 45.24 -20.14
N ASP A 235 10.25 45.11 -19.04
CA ASP A 235 10.76 46.26 -18.27
C ASP A 235 12.29 46.38 -18.28
N GLY A 236 12.97 45.55 -19.08
CA GLY A 236 14.43 45.52 -19.18
C GLY A 236 15.12 45.06 -17.88
N GLY A 237 14.42 44.32 -17.02
CA GLY A 237 14.95 43.79 -15.75
C GLY A 237 14.86 44.76 -14.58
N HIS A 238 14.13 45.88 -14.71
CA HIS A 238 13.99 46.89 -13.66
C HIS A 238 13.33 46.32 -12.40
N ALA A 239 12.24 45.57 -12.52
CA ALA A 239 11.57 44.92 -11.39
C ALA A 239 12.50 43.96 -10.66
N LEU A 240 13.33 43.22 -11.39
CA LEU A 240 14.30 42.29 -10.80
C LEU A 240 15.41 43.04 -10.05
N GLN A 241 15.86 44.18 -10.58
CA GLN A 241 16.80 45.07 -9.87
C GLN A 241 16.21 45.63 -8.57
N LEU A 242 14.97 46.12 -8.60
CA LEU A 242 14.27 46.60 -7.40
C LEU A 242 14.08 45.48 -6.37
N TRP A 243 13.72 44.28 -6.83
CA TRP A 243 13.58 43.11 -5.97
C TRP A 243 14.91 42.75 -5.28
N ARG A 244 16.04 42.72 -6.00
CA ARG A 244 17.37 42.49 -5.42
C ARG A 244 17.70 43.51 -4.35
N GLN A 245 17.50 44.80 -4.64
CA GLN A 245 17.75 45.89 -3.70
C GLN A 245 16.91 45.72 -2.45
N LYS A 246 15.61 45.44 -2.61
CA LYS A 246 14.70 45.19 -1.49
C LYS A 246 15.16 44.02 -0.62
N LEU A 247 15.56 42.90 -1.23
CA LEU A 247 16.07 41.74 -0.50
C LEU A 247 17.38 42.06 0.23
N GLU A 248 18.34 42.72 -0.43
CA GLU A 248 19.61 43.12 0.17
C GLU A 248 19.41 44.07 1.35
N THR A 249 18.57 45.10 1.19
CA THR A 249 18.23 46.02 2.28
C THR A 249 17.63 45.28 3.47
N ASN A 250 16.68 44.36 3.24
CA ASN A 250 16.07 43.59 4.31
C ASN A 250 17.08 42.66 5.01
N LEU A 251 18.03 42.06 4.29
CA LEU A 251 19.10 41.27 4.89
C LEU A 251 20.05 42.12 5.75
N ARG A 252 20.40 43.32 5.29
CA ARG A 252 21.34 44.21 5.97
C ARG A 252 20.74 44.90 7.19
N THR A 253 19.56 45.51 7.05
CA THR A 253 18.95 46.35 8.10
C THR A 253 17.94 45.59 8.96
N ASN A 254 17.37 44.50 8.43
CA ASN A 254 16.33 43.67 9.06
C ASN A 254 15.22 44.51 9.73
N PRO A 255 14.57 45.43 8.98
CA PRO A 255 13.70 46.44 9.57
C PRO A 255 12.44 45.80 10.17
N ASN A 256 11.90 44.79 9.50
CA ASN A 256 10.70 44.06 9.90
C ASN A 256 11.00 42.84 10.77
N LYS A 257 12.27 42.66 11.22
CA LYS A 257 12.72 41.50 12.00
C LYS A 257 12.38 40.13 11.35
N ILE A 258 12.37 40.08 10.02
CA ILE A 258 12.11 38.87 9.23
C ILE A 258 13.22 37.83 9.48
N PHE A 259 14.47 38.29 9.57
CA PHE A 259 15.63 37.44 9.77
C PHE A 259 15.99 37.33 11.26
N SER A 260 16.59 36.20 11.66
CA SER A 260 17.08 36.01 13.03
C SER A 260 18.18 36.99 13.44
N ARG A 261 18.99 37.45 12.48
CA ARG A 261 20.04 38.46 12.67
C ARG A 261 20.19 39.34 11.44
N LYS A 262 20.72 40.55 11.66
CA LYS A 262 21.19 41.44 10.59
C LYS A 262 22.45 40.88 9.94
N GLN A 263 22.62 41.11 8.64
CA GLN A 263 23.83 40.76 7.89
C GLN A 263 24.40 42.01 7.21
N PRO A 264 25.20 42.83 7.91
CA PRO A 264 25.68 44.10 7.35
C PRO A 264 26.52 43.95 6.07
N LYS A 265 27.14 42.77 5.88
CA LYS A 265 27.98 42.40 4.74
C LYS A 265 27.23 41.60 3.65
N ALA A 266 25.94 41.32 3.82
CA ALA A 266 25.18 40.63 2.79
C ALA A 266 25.13 41.50 1.53
N LYS A 267 25.49 40.90 0.40
CA LYS A 267 25.46 41.53 -0.92
C LYS A 267 24.86 40.53 -1.89
N ILE A 268 23.84 40.96 -2.63
CA ILE A 268 23.26 40.14 -3.69
C ILE A 268 24.02 40.43 -4.98
N PRO A 269 24.56 39.41 -5.68
CA PRO A 269 25.24 39.62 -6.96
C PRO A 269 24.32 40.28 -8.00
N GLY A 270 24.85 41.14 -8.86
CA GLY A 270 24.06 41.86 -9.87
C GLY A 270 23.48 40.94 -10.95
N ASP A 271 24.15 39.82 -11.18
CA ASP A 271 23.78 38.71 -12.07
C ASP A 271 22.85 37.68 -11.41
N PHE A 272 22.57 37.79 -10.10
CA PHE A 272 21.68 36.86 -9.40
C PHE A 272 20.20 37.24 -9.58
N PRO A 273 19.26 36.32 -9.80
CA PRO A 273 19.50 34.92 -10.06
C PRO A 273 19.88 34.70 -11.52
N ASP A 274 20.60 33.60 -11.79
CA ASP A 274 20.84 33.12 -13.15
C ASP A 274 19.49 32.75 -13.79
N PRO A 275 19.07 33.43 -14.88
CA PRO A 275 17.79 33.15 -15.53
C PRO A 275 17.66 31.70 -16.01
N LYS A 276 18.76 31.05 -16.40
CA LYS A 276 18.74 29.65 -16.85
C LYS A 276 18.34 28.71 -15.71
N ILE A 277 18.92 28.93 -14.53
CA ILE A 277 18.62 28.13 -13.34
C ILE A 277 17.19 28.32 -12.88
N VAL A 278 16.72 29.58 -12.88
CA VAL A 278 15.33 29.90 -12.57
C VAL A 278 14.38 29.19 -13.54
N ASN A 279 14.73 29.17 -14.84
CA ASN A 279 13.92 28.52 -15.86
C ASN A 279 13.83 26.99 -15.66
N TYR A 280 14.88 26.32 -15.18
CA TYR A 280 14.80 24.88 -14.87
C TYR A 280 13.72 24.56 -13.83
N TYR A 281 13.49 25.43 -12.85
CA TYR A 281 12.42 25.23 -11.85
C TYR A 281 11.04 25.67 -12.33
N ILE A 282 10.94 26.80 -13.03
CA ILE A 282 9.64 27.41 -13.37
C ILE A 282 9.05 26.79 -14.65
N ASN A 283 9.89 26.57 -15.65
CA ASN A 283 9.50 26.01 -16.94
C ASN A 283 10.37 24.77 -17.25
N PRO A 284 10.26 23.70 -16.43
CA PRO A 284 11.01 22.48 -16.69
C PRO A 284 10.60 21.87 -18.02
N VAL A 285 11.52 21.12 -18.62
CA VAL A 285 11.26 20.37 -19.86
C VAL A 285 10.39 19.15 -19.53
N ILE A 286 9.10 19.26 -19.86
CA ILE A 286 8.05 18.27 -19.57
C ILE A 286 7.25 17.93 -20.82
N SER A 287 6.41 16.89 -20.75
CA SER A 287 5.57 16.48 -21.88
C SER A 287 4.62 17.59 -22.34
N LYS A 288 4.53 17.80 -23.66
CA LYS A 288 3.62 18.80 -24.25
C LYS A 288 2.15 18.44 -24.07
N THR A 289 1.84 17.15 -24.12
CA THR A 289 0.49 16.61 -23.94
C THR A 289 0.50 15.57 -22.82
N PRO A 290 -0.54 15.50 -21.99
CA PRO A 290 -0.63 14.46 -20.96
C PRO A 290 -0.67 13.06 -21.61
N PRO A 291 0.13 12.08 -21.16
CA PRO A 291 0.14 10.74 -21.73
C PRO A 291 -1.14 9.97 -21.40
N GLN A 292 -1.56 9.09 -22.32
CA GLN A 292 -2.61 8.11 -22.05
C GLN A 292 -1.99 6.87 -21.41
N ILE A 293 -2.43 6.53 -20.20
CA ILE A 293 -1.88 5.40 -19.44
C ILE A 293 -2.93 4.30 -19.33
N ASN A 294 -2.56 3.10 -19.78
CA ASN A 294 -3.31 1.89 -19.49
C ASN A 294 -2.94 1.36 -18.10
N TRP A 295 -3.89 1.42 -17.17
CA TRP A 295 -3.70 1.00 -15.78
C TRP A 295 -4.05 -0.47 -15.52
N ASN A 296 -4.67 -1.15 -16.48
CA ASN A 296 -5.26 -2.48 -16.31
C ASN A 296 -4.43 -3.56 -17.02
N ILE A 297 -3.11 -3.51 -16.87
CA ILE A 297 -2.21 -4.49 -17.48
C ILE A 297 -1.97 -5.62 -16.47
N CYS A 298 -2.21 -6.86 -16.88
CA CYS A 298 -1.95 -8.02 -16.04
C CYS A 298 -0.44 -8.33 -15.96
N PRO A 299 0.08 -8.79 -14.81
CA PRO A 299 1.46 -9.27 -14.72
C PRO A 299 1.73 -10.42 -15.69
N ASN A 300 2.84 -10.35 -16.42
CA ASN A 300 3.31 -11.40 -17.32
C ASN A 300 4.18 -12.41 -16.54
N LEU A 301 3.57 -13.52 -16.15
CA LEU A 301 4.20 -14.54 -15.30
C LEU A 301 5.39 -15.22 -15.98
N GLU A 302 5.33 -15.47 -17.29
CA GLU A 302 6.44 -16.11 -18.01
C GLU A 302 7.64 -15.16 -18.15
N ALA A 303 7.39 -13.88 -18.42
CA ALA A 303 8.45 -12.87 -18.42
C ALA A 303 9.09 -12.72 -17.03
N LEU A 304 8.29 -12.76 -15.96
CA LEU A 304 8.82 -12.74 -14.60
C LEU A 304 9.66 -13.98 -14.29
N ARG A 305 9.24 -15.16 -14.75
CA ARG A 305 9.99 -16.42 -14.63
C ARG A 305 11.35 -16.33 -15.33
N GLU A 306 11.37 -15.87 -16.58
CA GLU A 306 12.62 -15.72 -17.34
C GLU A 306 13.55 -14.67 -16.73
N ILE A 307 13.03 -13.53 -16.27
CA ILE A 307 13.86 -12.50 -15.62
C ILE A 307 14.43 -13.01 -14.30
N THR A 308 13.62 -13.66 -13.45
CA THR A 308 14.05 -14.15 -12.13
C THR A 308 15.07 -15.29 -12.27
N LYS A 309 14.89 -16.18 -13.24
CA LYS A 309 15.87 -17.19 -13.61
C LYS A 309 17.19 -16.56 -14.07
N ALA A 310 17.14 -15.62 -15.02
CA ALA A 310 18.33 -15.03 -15.62
C ALA A 310 19.08 -14.06 -14.69
N LYS A 311 18.39 -13.39 -13.74
CA LYS A 311 18.98 -12.32 -12.93
C LYS A 311 19.08 -12.63 -11.45
N PHE A 312 18.21 -13.47 -10.91
CA PHE A 312 18.24 -13.83 -9.49
C PHE A 312 18.71 -15.26 -9.25
N GLU A 313 19.03 -16.01 -10.31
CA GLU A 313 19.41 -17.43 -10.25
C GLU A 313 18.33 -18.31 -9.62
N TRP A 314 17.07 -17.85 -9.70
CA TRP A 314 15.91 -18.63 -9.29
C TRP A 314 15.64 -19.68 -10.36
N THR A 315 16.33 -20.80 -10.25
CA THR A 315 16.10 -21.97 -11.09
C THR A 315 14.69 -22.51 -10.83
N GLY A 316 13.99 -22.86 -11.91
CA GLY A 316 12.57 -23.26 -11.86
C GLY A 316 11.61 -22.10 -11.53
N SER A 317 10.45 -22.43 -10.96
CA SER A 317 9.37 -21.49 -10.62
C SER A 317 9.01 -21.46 -9.13
N GLY A 318 9.53 -22.37 -8.30
CA GLY A 318 9.11 -22.54 -6.91
C GLY A 318 9.26 -21.28 -6.05
N LYS A 319 10.42 -20.62 -6.12
CA LYS A 319 10.69 -19.37 -5.37
C LYS A 319 9.84 -18.20 -5.89
N LEU A 320 9.62 -18.11 -7.20
CA LEU A 320 8.76 -17.10 -7.80
C LEU A 320 7.31 -17.29 -7.34
N ILE A 321 6.76 -18.50 -7.44
CA ILE A 321 5.40 -18.83 -6.98
C ILE A 321 5.26 -18.50 -5.49
N ARG A 322 6.24 -18.88 -4.67
CA ARG A 322 6.24 -18.59 -3.22
C ARG A 322 6.15 -17.10 -2.91
N THR A 323 6.94 -16.29 -3.61
CA THR A 323 7.03 -14.85 -3.32
C THR A 323 5.88 -14.05 -3.94
N LEU A 324 5.37 -14.48 -5.09
CA LEU A 324 4.37 -13.73 -5.87
C LEU A 324 2.93 -14.10 -5.51
N SER A 325 2.65 -15.33 -5.10
CA SER A 325 1.26 -15.84 -5.02
C SER A 325 0.34 -15.06 -4.09
N GLU A 326 0.78 -14.69 -2.89
CA GLU A 326 -0.01 -13.81 -2.00
C GLU A 326 -0.30 -12.44 -2.66
N LYS A 327 0.73 -11.87 -3.28
CA LYS A 327 0.68 -10.50 -3.83
C LYS A 327 -0.22 -10.46 -5.06
N LEU A 328 -0.14 -11.49 -5.89
CA LEU A 328 -0.99 -11.66 -7.07
C LEU A 328 -2.44 -12.00 -6.70
N LEU A 329 -2.67 -12.83 -5.68
CA LEU A 329 -4.03 -13.09 -5.18
C LEU A 329 -4.68 -11.80 -4.68
N SER A 330 -3.97 -11.00 -3.89
CA SER A 330 -4.45 -9.69 -3.42
C SER A 330 -4.79 -8.75 -4.59
N TRP A 331 -3.96 -8.77 -5.65
CA TRP A 331 -4.20 -7.98 -6.85
C TRP A 331 -5.43 -8.46 -7.65
N GLN A 332 -5.55 -9.77 -7.87
CA GLN A 332 -6.67 -10.37 -8.59
C GLN A 332 -8.00 -10.09 -7.87
N LEU A 333 -8.04 -10.24 -6.55
CA LEU A 333 -9.20 -9.92 -5.73
C LEU A 333 -9.51 -8.42 -5.77
N GLY A 334 -8.51 -7.56 -5.59
CA GLY A 334 -8.69 -6.10 -5.57
C GLY A 334 -9.12 -5.51 -6.91
N HIS A 335 -8.80 -6.16 -8.03
CA HIS A 335 -9.26 -5.79 -9.37
C HIS A 335 -10.52 -6.55 -9.81
N ASN A 336 -11.08 -7.41 -8.95
CA ASN A 336 -12.22 -8.26 -9.27
C ASN A 336 -12.02 -9.05 -10.59
N GLN A 337 -10.84 -9.66 -10.73
CA GLN A 337 -10.52 -10.47 -11.91
C GLN A 337 -11.48 -11.66 -12.02
N PRO A 338 -11.90 -12.06 -13.23
CA PRO A 338 -12.77 -13.21 -13.42
C PRO A 338 -12.20 -14.47 -12.76
N GLY A 339 -13.01 -15.15 -11.95
CA GLY A 339 -12.63 -16.37 -11.23
C GLY A 339 -11.72 -16.15 -10.01
N SER A 340 -11.43 -14.89 -9.63
CA SER A 340 -10.61 -14.61 -8.44
C SER A 340 -11.27 -15.07 -7.13
N ASP A 341 -12.60 -15.16 -7.10
CA ASP A 341 -13.37 -15.74 -5.99
C ASP A 341 -13.07 -17.23 -5.78
N LEU A 342 -12.89 -17.99 -6.86
CA LEU A 342 -12.58 -19.43 -6.83
C LEU A 342 -11.19 -19.73 -6.27
N LEU A 343 -10.30 -18.74 -6.26
CA LEU A 343 -8.95 -18.85 -5.67
C LEU A 343 -8.99 -18.79 -4.14
N VAL A 344 -10.07 -18.27 -3.55
CA VAL A 344 -10.28 -18.21 -2.11
C VAL A 344 -10.94 -19.50 -1.64
N LEU A 345 -10.21 -20.34 -0.91
CA LEU A 345 -10.76 -21.61 -0.41
C LEU A 345 -11.56 -21.44 0.89
N SER A 346 -11.08 -20.58 1.81
CA SER A 346 -11.76 -20.29 3.07
C SER A 346 -11.18 -19.08 3.78
N ILE A 347 -11.98 -18.50 4.68
CA ILE A 347 -11.55 -17.44 5.61
C ILE A 347 -11.56 -18.02 7.03
N HIS A 348 -10.55 -17.67 7.83
CA HIS A 348 -10.38 -18.22 9.17
C HIS A 348 -10.46 -17.18 10.29
N GLN A 349 -9.92 -16.00 10.06
CA GLN A 349 -9.75 -14.96 11.08
C GLN A 349 -9.90 -13.57 10.45
N ARG A 350 -10.28 -12.59 11.28
CA ARG A 350 -10.34 -11.17 10.93
C ARG A 350 -9.56 -10.38 11.98
N ILE A 351 -8.59 -9.58 11.53
CA ILE A 351 -7.92 -8.56 12.35
C ILE A 351 -8.62 -7.23 12.06
N SER A 352 -9.23 -6.65 13.10
CA SER A 352 -9.79 -5.30 13.03
C SER A 352 -8.70 -4.27 13.29
N GLY A 353 -8.48 -3.37 12.33
CA GLY A 353 -7.51 -2.29 12.47
C GLY A 353 -8.07 -1.03 13.13
N LEU A 354 -9.29 -1.09 13.67
CA LEU A 354 -9.99 0.06 14.29
C LEU A 354 -9.20 0.72 15.43
N LYS A 355 -8.40 -0.06 16.18
CA LYS A 355 -7.63 0.45 17.33
C LYS A 355 -6.48 1.38 16.91
N ASP A 356 -5.82 1.06 15.80
CA ASP A 356 -4.59 1.74 15.36
C ASP A 356 -4.79 2.52 14.04
N GLY A 357 -6.04 2.63 13.57
CA GLY A 357 -6.39 3.29 12.31
C GLY A 357 -5.96 2.52 11.05
N MET A 358 -5.49 1.27 11.21
CA MET A 358 -5.07 0.40 10.13
C MET A 358 -6.26 -0.23 9.39
N PRO A 359 -6.11 -0.60 8.12
CA PRO A 359 -7.14 -1.36 7.42
C PRO A 359 -7.28 -2.80 7.95
N ASN A 360 -8.51 -3.32 7.95
CA ASN A 360 -8.77 -4.69 8.38
C ASN A 360 -8.11 -5.71 7.45
N LYS A 361 -7.75 -6.86 8.01
CA LYS A 361 -7.20 -8.02 7.27
C LYS A 361 -7.99 -9.28 7.57
N LEU A 362 -8.09 -10.16 6.57
CA LEU A 362 -8.67 -11.49 6.67
C LEU A 362 -7.59 -12.55 6.46
N ARG A 363 -7.64 -13.63 7.25
CA ARG A 363 -6.78 -14.80 7.09
C ARG A 363 -7.42 -15.73 6.06
N VAL A 364 -6.90 -15.68 4.83
CA VAL A 364 -7.43 -16.36 3.65
C VAL A 364 -6.60 -17.60 3.34
N THR A 365 -7.25 -18.72 3.07
CA THR A 365 -6.61 -19.94 2.55
C THR A 365 -6.75 -19.99 1.03
N PHE A 366 -5.66 -20.33 0.34
CA PHE A 366 -5.62 -20.52 -1.11
C PHE A 366 -4.52 -21.53 -1.51
N THR A 367 -4.46 -21.93 -2.77
CA THR A 367 -3.40 -22.80 -3.32
C THR A 367 -2.48 -21.98 -4.24
N PRO A 368 -1.19 -21.78 -3.91
CA PRO A 368 -0.27 -20.91 -4.65
C PRO A 368 -0.17 -21.20 -6.15
N ILE A 369 -0.08 -22.47 -6.55
CA ILE A 369 0.06 -22.85 -7.96
C ILE A 369 -1.19 -22.52 -8.80
N LEU A 370 -2.36 -22.38 -8.16
CA LEU A 370 -3.58 -21.95 -8.86
C LEU A 370 -3.60 -20.44 -9.09
N VAL A 371 -2.94 -19.67 -8.22
CA VAL A 371 -2.80 -18.22 -8.35
C VAL A 371 -1.70 -17.86 -9.35
N VAL A 372 -0.56 -18.56 -9.28
CA VAL A 372 0.59 -18.38 -10.17
C VAL A 372 0.78 -19.70 -10.96
N PRO A 373 0.05 -19.88 -12.07
CA PRO A 373 0.04 -21.13 -12.85
C PRO A 373 1.30 -21.29 -13.71
N LEU A 374 2.47 -21.37 -13.06
CA LEU A 374 3.74 -21.64 -13.71
C LEU A 374 4.13 -23.13 -13.58
N PRO A 375 4.89 -23.70 -14.53
CA PRO A 375 5.41 -25.06 -14.41
C PRO A 375 6.25 -25.21 -13.13
N TYR A 376 5.96 -26.24 -12.35
CA TYR A 376 6.68 -26.55 -11.11
C TYR A 376 7.10 -28.03 -11.11
N ASN A 377 8.41 -28.25 -11.02
CA ASN A 377 9.03 -29.56 -10.86
C ASN A 377 9.66 -29.65 -9.48
N HIS A 378 9.09 -30.48 -8.62
CA HIS A 378 9.51 -30.63 -7.22
C HIS A 378 11.01 -30.95 -7.07
N GLU A 379 11.58 -31.77 -7.97
CA GLU A 379 12.99 -32.15 -7.89
C GLU A 379 13.91 -30.99 -8.26
N GLU A 380 13.60 -30.24 -9.32
CA GLU A 380 14.39 -29.09 -9.80
C GLU A 380 14.21 -27.85 -8.92
N ASP A 381 12.98 -27.58 -8.47
CA ASP A 381 12.60 -26.37 -7.73
C ASP A 381 13.03 -26.40 -6.26
N ASN A 382 13.18 -27.59 -5.68
CA ASN A 382 13.65 -27.73 -4.30
C ASN A 382 15.16 -28.01 -4.20
N VAL A 383 15.91 -28.10 -5.31
CA VAL A 383 17.39 -28.19 -5.28
C VAL A 383 17.99 -27.06 -4.45
N TYR A 384 17.45 -25.84 -4.60
CA TYR A 384 17.90 -24.65 -3.89
C TYR A 384 17.69 -24.71 -2.37
N THR A 385 16.65 -25.44 -1.90
CA THR A 385 16.40 -25.61 -0.46
C THR A 385 17.37 -26.58 0.22
N ARG A 386 18.08 -27.40 -0.55
CA ARG A 386 19.03 -28.40 -0.03
C ARG A 386 20.48 -27.92 0.00
N SER A 387 20.83 -26.89 -0.77
CA SER A 387 22.23 -26.47 -1.02
C SER A 387 22.65 -25.14 -0.39
N VAL A 388 21.74 -24.37 0.23
CA VAL A 388 22.07 -23.06 0.81
C VAL A 388 22.00 -23.10 2.34
N PRO A 389 23.06 -22.71 3.08
CA PRO A 389 23.00 -22.56 4.53
C PRO A 389 21.96 -21.50 4.93
N THR A 390 21.47 -21.59 6.15
CA THR A 390 20.36 -20.85 6.80
C THR A 390 20.36 -19.31 6.74
N VAL A 391 21.24 -18.66 5.98
CA VAL A 391 21.29 -17.19 5.85
C VAL A 391 20.12 -16.61 5.04
N ASP A 392 19.55 -17.37 4.10
CA ASP A 392 18.37 -16.92 3.33
C ASP A 392 17.03 -17.12 4.08
N ALA A 393 17.06 -17.80 5.22
CA ALA A 393 15.90 -17.85 6.11
C ALA A 393 15.63 -16.48 6.73
N GLU A 394 16.66 -15.68 7.03
CA GLU A 394 16.49 -14.28 7.43
C GLU A 394 15.96 -13.42 6.27
N GLU A 395 16.31 -13.73 5.01
CA GLU A 395 15.76 -13.07 3.83
C GLU A 395 14.24 -13.31 3.65
N LEU A 396 13.72 -14.37 4.26
CA LEU A 396 12.30 -14.75 4.33
C LEU A 396 11.62 -14.27 5.62
N LEU A 397 12.37 -13.83 6.64
CA LEU A 397 11.86 -13.34 7.92
C LEU A 397 11.56 -11.84 7.93
N ASP A 398 12.04 -11.09 6.94
CA ASP A 398 11.60 -9.70 6.67
C ASP A 398 10.23 -9.66 5.96
N ASP A 399 9.26 -10.49 6.39
CA ASP A 399 7.83 -10.29 6.11
C ASP A 399 7.27 -9.33 7.18
N PRO A 400 6.94 -8.09 6.83
CA PRO A 400 6.60 -7.04 7.80
C PRO A 400 5.15 -7.10 8.30
N ASN A 401 4.41 -8.17 7.98
CA ASN A 401 3.06 -8.34 8.52
C ASN A 401 3.00 -8.74 10.02
N GLY A 402 4.13 -8.71 10.74
CA GLY A 402 4.14 -8.93 12.20
C GLY A 402 3.89 -10.39 12.57
N TYR A 403 4.64 -11.31 11.98
CA TYR A 403 4.64 -12.71 12.40
C TYR A 403 5.50 -12.90 13.65
N THR A 404 4.90 -12.74 14.82
CA THR A 404 5.36 -13.49 15.99
C THR A 404 4.84 -14.92 15.88
N ASP A 405 5.78 -15.86 15.87
CA ASP A 405 5.66 -17.30 16.12
C ASP A 405 4.34 -17.71 16.82
N SER A 406 3.31 -18.06 16.04
CA SER A 406 2.10 -18.73 16.56
C SER A 406 1.57 -19.86 15.66
N ASP A 407 2.22 -20.14 14.53
CA ASP A 407 1.88 -21.25 13.63
C ASP A 407 2.45 -22.60 14.14
N LYS A 408 2.18 -22.95 15.41
CA LYS A 408 2.64 -24.22 16.00
C LYS A 408 1.67 -25.40 15.86
N GLU A 409 0.47 -25.27 15.30
CA GLU A 409 -0.52 -26.38 15.39
C GLU A 409 -1.14 -26.96 14.10
N ASP A 410 -1.00 -26.38 12.90
CA ASP A 410 -1.92 -26.76 11.81
C ASP A 410 -1.30 -27.33 10.53
N ILE A 411 -0.20 -28.10 10.63
CA ILE A 411 0.18 -29.06 9.57
C ILE A 411 -0.21 -30.47 10.04
N ARG A 412 -1.49 -30.81 9.91
CA ARG A 412 -1.94 -32.20 9.93
C ARG A 412 -2.09 -32.67 8.48
N VAL A 413 -1.09 -33.39 7.99
CA VAL A 413 -1.18 -34.12 6.73
C VAL A 413 -2.08 -35.34 6.96
N ASN A 414 -3.16 -35.43 6.20
CA ASN A 414 -3.98 -36.63 6.14
C ASN A 414 -3.25 -37.71 5.34
N GLY A 415 -2.94 -38.82 6.00
CA GLY A 415 -3.03 -40.17 5.43
C GLY A 415 -1.88 -40.65 4.53
N VAL A 416 -0.79 -41.11 5.15
CA VAL A 416 -0.10 -42.35 4.74
C VAL A 416 0.35 -43.04 6.02
N ALA A 417 -0.01 -44.31 6.20
CA ALA A 417 0.32 -45.10 7.37
C ALA A 417 1.85 -45.27 7.48
N ALA A 418 2.45 -44.70 8.52
CA ALA A 418 3.84 -44.94 8.88
C ALA A 418 3.88 -45.99 9.99
N THR A 419 4.52 -47.11 9.70
CA THR A 419 4.96 -48.12 10.67
C THR A 419 5.90 -47.51 11.71
N GLU A 420 5.76 -47.97 12.94
CA GLU A 420 6.44 -47.49 14.15
C GLU A 420 7.97 -47.48 14.04
N SER A 421 8.61 -46.39 14.49
CA SER A 421 9.43 -46.39 15.71
C SER A 421 10.37 -45.18 15.80
N THR A 422 10.63 -44.82 17.07
CA THR A 422 11.64 -43.91 17.61
C THR A 422 11.29 -42.43 17.78
N THR A 423 11.35 -42.06 19.05
CA THR A 423 11.07 -40.78 19.70
C THR A 423 12.08 -39.71 19.29
N GLY A 424 11.59 -38.67 18.61
CA GLY A 424 12.30 -37.41 18.39
C GLY A 424 11.32 -36.37 17.87
N LYS A 425 11.34 -35.14 18.39
CA LYS A 425 10.61 -34.02 17.77
C LYS A 425 11.19 -33.82 16.36
N PRO A 426 10.36 -33.69 15.31
CA PRO A 426 10.89 -33.52 13.96
C PRO A 426 11.69 -32.21 13.90
N ASP A 427 12.91 -32.30 13.37
CA ASP A 427 13.76 -31.15 13.06
C ASP A 427 13.03 -30.27 12.05
N ARG A 428 12.59 -29.09 12.49
CA ARG A 428 11.73 -28.16 11.73
C ARG A 428 12.50 -27.36 10.67
N SER A 429 13.81 -27.57 10.53
CA SER A 429 14.68 -26.82 9.62
C SER A 429 14.59 -27.23 8.13
N ARG A 430 13.76 -28.23 7.79
CA ARG A 430 13.68 -28.84 6.45
C ARG A 430 12.26 -29.00 5.91
N ILE A 431 11.37 -28.04 6.14
CA ILE A 431 10.04 -28.08 5.50
C ILE A 431 10.21 -27.68 4.02
N GLU A 432 10.16 -28.68 3.15
CA GLU A 432 10.18 -28.52 1.70
C GLU A 432 8.94 -27.76 1.24
N TYR A 433 9.13 -26.76 0.37
CA TYR A 433 8.03 -25.90 -0.11
C TYR A 433 7.34 -26.56 -1.30
N ASP A 434 6.06 -26.88 -1.16
CA ASP A 434 5.21 -27.34 -2.26
C ASP A 434 4.10 -26.33 -2.58
N PRO A 435 4.11 -25.68 -3.75
CA PRO A 435 3.10 -24.70 -4.15
C PRO A 435 1.72 -25.33 -4.45
N ARG A 436 1.62 -26.66 -4.48
CA ARG A 436 0.34 -27.39 -4.57
C ARG A 436 -0.36 -27.52 -3.23
N SER A 437 0.35 -27.28 -2.14
CA SER A 437 -0.20 -27.31 -0.79
C SER A 437 -0.88 -25.98 -0.44
N ASN A 438 -2.01 -26.06 0.26
CA ASN A 438 -2.77 -24.89 0.68
C ASN A 438 -1.98 -24.02 1.66
N GLN A 439 -2.11 -22.70 1.52
CA GLN A 439 -1.44 -21.70 2.35
C GLN A 439 -2.44 -20.71 2.91
N ARG A 440 -2.15 -20.21 4.11
CA ARG A 440 -2.95 -19.20 4.81
C ARG A 440 -2.19 -17.89 4.84
N MET A 441 -2.77 -16.82 4.31
CA MET A 441 -2.14 -15.50 4.29
C MET A 441 -3.10 -14.40 4.75
N TRP A 442 -2.55 -13.29 5.23
CA TRP A 442 -3.32 -12.11 5.60
C TRP A 442 -3.51 -11.21 4.38
N ILE A 443 -4.76 -11.04 3.94
CA ILE A 443 -5.12 -10.16 2.83
C ILE A 443 -6.02 -9.05 3.36
N TYR A 444 -5.86 -7.83 2.86
CA TYR A 444 -6.73 -6.73 3.28
C TYR A 444 -8.19 -7.02 2.93
N GLU A 445 -9.06 -6.87 3.93
CA GLU A 445 -10.49 -7.17 3.81
C GLU A 445 -11.14 -6.42 2.65
N GLN A 446 -10.71 -5.18 2.40
CA GLN A 446 -11.21 -4.35 1.29
C GLN A 446 -11.04 -5.04 -0.07
N PHE A 447 -9.92 -5.72 -0.30
CA PHE A 447 -9.64 -6.37 -1.59
C PHE A 447 -10.39 -7.71 -1.69
N VAL A 448 -10.45 -8.49 -0.61
CA VAL A 448 -11.29 -9.70 -0.56
C VAL A 448 -12.75 -9.36 -0.80
N ALA A 449 -13.24 -8.23 -0.27
CA ALA A 449 -14.61 -7.78 -0.51
C ALA A 449 -14.87 -7.33 -1.95
N GLN A 450 -13.85 -6.97 -2.73
CA GLN A 450 -14.01 -6.68 -4.15
C GLN A 450 -14.18 -7.96 -4.98
N GLY A 451 -13.31 -8.95 -4.79
CA GLY A 451 -13.27 -10.16 -5.63
C GLY A 451 -13.98 -11.39 -5.06
N ALA A 452 -14.24 -11.45 -3.76
CA ALA A 452 -14.72 -12.66 -3.07
C ALA A 452 -15.68 -12.33 -1.90
N ASN A 453 -16.57 -11.36 -2.07
CA ASN A 453 -17.48 -10.90 -1.01
C ASN A 453 -18.38 -12.03 -0.46
N SER A 454 -18.80 -12.97 -1.31
CA SER A 454 -19.58 -14.15 -0.91
C SER A 454 -18.90 -14.99 0.16
N HIS A 455 -17.57 -15.14 0.09
CA HIS A 455 -16.78 -15.86 1.09
C HIS A 455 -16.80 -15.15 2.44
N ILE A 456 -16.76 -13.82 2.44
CA ILE A 456 -16.85 -13.02 3.68
C ILE A 456 -18.21 -13.23 4.34
N GLN A 457 -19.30 -13.14 3.56
CA GLN A 457 -20.67 -13.35 4.06
C GLN A 457 -20.85 -14.74 4.66
N LEU A 458 -20.41 -15.79 3.94
CA LEU A 458 -20.48 -17.18 4.42
C LEU A 458 -19.70 -17.38 5.72
N TRP A 459 -18.53 -16.74 5.84
CA TRP A 459 -17.71 -16.81 7.04
C TRP A 459 -18.36 -16.05 8.21
N ASP A 460 -18.86 -14.84 7.98
CA ASP A 460 -19.54 -14.03 8.99
C ASP A 460 -20.79 -14.75 9.54
N ASP A 461 -21.59 -15.37 8.68
CA ASP A 461 -22.74 -16.19 9.09
C ASP A 461 -22.31 -17.40 9.93
N SER A 462 -21.21 -18.05 9.54
CA SER A 462 -20.63 -19.16 10.30
C SER A 462 -20.17 -18.71 11.68
N GLU A 463 -19.47 -17.58 11.80
CA GLU A 463 -19.02 -17.04 13.08
C GLU A 463 -20.21 -16.59 13.96
N ALA A 464 -21.24 -15.98 13.37
CA ALA A 464 -22.47 -15.62 14.07
C ALA A 464 -23.17 -16.87 14.65
N ARG A 465 -23.29 -17.96 13.86
CA ARG A 465 -23.83 -19.24 14.32
C ARG A 465 -23.01 -19.83 15.46
N LYS A 466 -21.67 -19.82 15.36
CA LYS A 466 -20.78 -20.31 16.43
C LYS A 466 -20.94 -19.49 17.71
N LYS A 467 -21.04 -18.16 17.60
CA LYS A 467 -21.24 -17.26 18.74
C LYS A 467 -22.60 -17.50 19.41
N ALA A 468 -23.67 -17.63 18.63
CA ALA A 468 -25.01 -17.96 19.13
C ALA A 468 -25.03 -19.33 19.84
N ALA A 469 -24.38 -20.35 19.27
CA ALA A 469 -24.27 -21.67 19.89
C ALA A 469 -23.50 -21.63 21.21
N LYS A 470 -22.40 -20.87 21.29
CA LYS A 470 -21.63 -20.68 22.54
C LYS A 470 -22.46 -19.94 23.60
N LEU A 471 -23.23 -18.92 23.22
CA LEU A 471 -24.11 -18.20 24.14
C LEU A 471 -25.18 -19.12 24.70
N LYS A 472 -25.86 -19.90 23.84
CA LYS A 472 -26.85 -20.91 24.26
C LYS A 472 -26.25 -21.94 25.21
N GLN A 473 -25.04 -22.44 24.93
CA GLN A 473 -24.34 -23.36 25.83
C GLN A 473 -23.98 -22.72 27.18
N ALA A 474 -23.63 -21.44 27.21
CA ALA A 474 -23.35 -20.70 28.44
C ALA A 474 -24.63 -20.50 29.28
N GLU A 475 -25.74 -20.14 28.64
CA GLU A 475 -27.07 -20.02 29.25
C GLU A 475 -27.54 -21.36 29.83
N ASP A 476 -27.44 -22.46 29.07
CA ASP A 476 -27.78 -23.81 29.52
C ASP A 476 -26.94 -24.25 30.75
N LYS A 477 -25.65 -23.90 30.77
CA LYS A 477 -24.76 -24.16 31.92
C LYS A 477 -25.16 -23.34 33.15
N LEU A 478 -25.51 -22.07 32.95
CA LEU A 478 -25.96 -21.18 34.03
C LEU A 478 -27.27 -21.70 34.65
N GLN A 479 -28.25 -22.09 33.82
CA GLN A 479 -29.52 -22.66 34.25
C GLN A 479 -29.34 -24.01 34.98
N LYS A 480 -28.45 -24.88 34.51
CA LYS A 480 -28.12 -26.14 35.21
C LYS A 480 -27.45 -25.88 36.57
N SER A 481 -26.63 -24.83 36.69
CA SER A 481 -25.97 -24.46 37.95
C SER A 481 -26.94 -23.84 38.97
N SER A 482 -27.91 -23.03 38.52
CA SER A 482 -28.96 -22.46 39.37
C SER A 482 -29.95 -23.54 39.83
N ALA A 483 -30.32 -24.48 38.95
CA ALA A 483 -31.13 -25.65 39.31
C ALA A 483 -30.43 -26.55 40.34
N ARG A 484 -29.10 -26.76 40.24
CA ARG A 484 -28.31 -27.48 41.26
C ARG A 484 -28.26 -26.74 42.60
N LYS A 485 -28.16 -25.40 42.60
CA LYS A 485 -28.22 -24.58 43.82
C LYS A 485 -29.60 -24.58 44.48
N ALA A 486 -30.67 -24.57 43.68
CA ALA A 486 -32.04 -24.69 44.18
C ALA A 486 -32.29 -26.07 44.82
N LYS A 487 -31.83 -27.15 44.17
CA LYS A 487 -31.99 -28.52 44.70
C LYS A 487 -31.23 -28.76 46.01
N LYS A 488 -30.08 -28.09 46.22
CA LYS A 488 -29.28 -28.16 47.46
C LYS A 488 -29.88 -27.36 48.63
N LYS A 489 -30.77 -26.39 48.36
CA LYS A 489 -31.53 -25.65 49.40
C LYS A 489 -32.73 -26.43 49.93
N THR A 490 -33.26 -27.39 49.16
CA THR A 490 -34.38 -28.26 49.55
C THR A 490 -33.96 -29.53 50.32
N THR A 491 -32.67 -29.72 50.63
CA THR A 491 -32.16 -30.92 51.35
C THR A 491 -31.53 -30.62 52.72
N THR A 492 -31.88 -29.48 53.33
CA THR A 492 -31.52 -29.20 54.73
C THR A 492 -32.73 -28.64 55.46
N THR A 493 -33.61 -29.54 55.91
CA THR A 493 -34.68 -29.23 56.88
C THR A 493 -34.96 -30.47 57.72
N SER A 494 -34.20 -30.64 58.81
CA SER A 494 -34.66 -31.19 60.10
C SER A 494 -33.47 -31.39 61.03
N ASN A 495 -33.28 -30.45 61.97
CA ASN A 495 -33.06 -30.70 63.40
C ASN A 495 -32.45 -29.43 64.02
N GLN A 496 -33.28 -28.68 64.74
CA GLN A 496 -32.81 -27.85 65.84
C GLN A 496 -32.35 -28.78 66.98
N PRO A 497 -31.33 -28.35 67.73
CA PRO A 497 -31.57 -28.21 69.14
C PRO A 497 -31.12 -26.85 69.69
N THR A 498 -31.55 -26.66 70.93
CA THR A 498 -31.73 -25.45 71.72
C THR A 498 -30.43 -24.78 72.17
N ILE A 499 -30.57 -23.49 72.45
CA ILE A 499 -29.56 -22.52 72.90
C ILE A 499 -28.86 -22.95 74.20
N GLN A 500 -27.53 -22.99 74.21
CA GLN A 500 -26.72 -22.52 75.35
C GLN A 500 -25.47 -21.76 74.89
N SER A 501 -25.20 -20.71 75.65
CA SER A 501 -24.18 -19.68 75.59
C SER A 501 -22.75 -20.12 75.24
N PHE A 502 -22.02 -19.29 74.47
CA PHE A 502 -20.73 -18.71 74.88
C PHE A 502 -20.33 -17.57 73.92
N PHE A 503 -20.34 -16.33 74.43
CA PHE A 503 -19.72 -15.16 73.82
C PHE A 503 -18.20 -15.34 73.82
N HIS A 504 -17.53 -15.15 72.67
CA HIS A 504 -16.12 -14.77 72.60
C HIS A 504 -15.91 -13.81 71.43
N GLN A 505 -15.85 -12.51 71.74
CA GLN A 505 -15.33 -11.49 70.83
C GLN A 505 -13.81 -11.68 70.67
N LYS A 506 -13.34 -11.79 69.42
CA LYS A 506 -11.96 -11.42 69.07
C LYS A 506 -11.98 -10.39 67.94
N LYS A 507 -11.52 -9.19 68.27
CA LYS A 507 -11.14 -8.13 67.33
C LYS A 507 -9.99 -8.63 66.46
N THR A 508 -10.07 -8.43 65.14
CA THR A 508 -8.87 -8.26 64.31
C THR A 508 -9.16 -7.34 63.12
N THR A 509 -8.79 -6.08 63.34
CA THR A 509 -8.17 -5.11 62.43
C THR A 509 -7.97 -5.51 60.96
N VAL A 510 -8.66 -4.81 60.04
CA VAL A 510 -8.23 -4.66 58.65
C VAL A 510 -7.41 -3.38 58.54
N LYS A 511 -6.11 -3.52 58.27
CA LYS A 511 -5.22 -2.42 57.88
C LYS A 511 -5.56 -2.01 56.44
N VAL A 512 -6.04 -0.78 56.30
CA VAL A 512 -6.04 -0.03 55.05
C VAL A 512 -4.69 0.68 54.95
N THR A 513 -3.89 0.36 53.95
CA THR A 513 -2.75 1.19 53.54
C THR A 513 -3.16 2.03 52.31
N LYS A 514 -3.16 3.34 52.52
CA LYS A 514 -3.23 4.39 51.49
C LYS A 514 -1.84 4.59 50.85
N HIS A 515 -1.84 5.10 49.61
CA HIS A 515 -0.99 6.15 49.01
C HIS A 515 -1.11 6.00 47.48
N SER A 516 -1.21 7.01 46.62
CA SER A 516 -1.20 8.47 46.72
C SER A 516 -1.80 9.03 45.41
N ALA A 517 -2.49 10.16 45.47
CA ALA A 517 -2.97 10.92 44.33
C ALA A 517 -2.22 12.26 44.26
N ALA A 518 -1.85 12.70 43.06
CA ALA A 518 -1.53 14.07 42.65
C ALA A 518 -1.26 14.06 41.14
N LYS A 519 -1.62 15.02 40.29
CA LYS A 519 -2.45 16.25 40.30
C LYS A 519 -2.29 16.81 38.87
N LEU A 520 -3.29 17.48 38.29
CA LEU A 520 -3.21 18.72 37.45
C LEU A 520 -4.56 18.98 36.74
N PRO A 521 -4.86 20.23 36.32
CA PRO A 521 -6.00 20.97 36.87
C PRO A 521 -7.04 21.41 35.83
N VAL A 522 -8.06 22.08 36.37
CA VAL A 522 -9.29 22.62 35.80
C VAL A 522 -9.07 23.85 34.90
N LEU A 523 -9.78 23.88 33.77
CA LEU A 523 -10.40 25.04 33.09
C LEU A 523 -11.65 24.45 32.40
N GLY A 524 -12.91 24.86 32.56
CA GLY A 524 -13.51 26.08 33.05
C GLY A 524 -14.38 26.67 31.94
N LEU A 525 -15.58 26.13 31.69
CA LEU A 525 -16.64 26.81 30.91
C LEU A 525 -18.03 26.33 31.36
N GLY A 526 -18.90 27.30 31.66
CA GLY A 526 -20.28 27.14 32.10
C GLY A 526 -21.27 26.83 30.97
N PRO A 527 -22.58 26.84 31.28
CA PRO A 527 -23.59 26.04 30.61
C PRO A 527 -24.31 26.79 29.49
N ASN A 528 -24.84 26.07 28.50
CA ASN A 528 -26.17 26.38 27.97
C ASN A 528 -26.84 25.18 27.30
N ASN A 529 -28.11 25.03 27.68
CA ASN A 529 -29.12 24.13 27.16
C ASN A 529 -29.29 24.25 25.64
N GLN A 530 -29.53 23.13 24.96
CA GLN A 530 -30.85 22.84 24.39
C GLN A 530 -30.93 21.37 23.97
N LYS A 531 -31.92 20.69 24.54
CA LYS A 531 -32.41 19.38 24.10
C LYS A 531 -33.29 19.61 22.88
N GLU A 532 -33.07 18.88 21.80
CA GLU A 532 -34.15 18.53 20.87
C GLU A 532 -34.13 17.02 20.58
N ASN A 533 -35.26 16.40 20.89
CA ASN A 533 -35.65 15.05 20.52
C ASN A 533 -36.30 15.12 19.12
N SER A 534 -35.86 14.29 18.18
CA SER A 534 -36.69 13.84 17.05
C SER A 534 -36.15 12.49 16.58
N ARG A 535 -36.74 11.38 17.07
CA ARG A 535 -37.77 10.56 16.39
C ARG A 535 -37.49 10.30 14.91
N ILE A 536 -36.99 9.09 14.71
CA ILE A 536 -36.88 8.33 13.46
C ILE A 536 -38.29 8.09 12.91
N VAL A 537 -38.53 8.46 11.66
CA VAL A 537 -39.63 7.98 10.82
C VAL A 537 -38.98 7.38 9.58
N ILE A 538 -39.26 6.09 9.34
CA ILE A 538 -38.85 5.34 8.16
C ILE A 538 -40.14 5.20 7.34
N ASP A 539 -40.21 5.87 6.19
CA ASP A 539 -41.23 5.58 5.17
C ASP A 539 -40.73 4.45 4.28
N LEU A 540 -41.59 3.42 4.16
CA LEU A 540 -41.45 2.26 3.30
C LEU A 540 -42.56 2.36 2.26
N ASP A 541 -42.24 2.81 1.05
CA ASP A 541 -43.16 2.76 -0.08
C ASP A 541 -43.09 1.38 -0.74
N LEU A 542 -44.13 0.58 -0.45
CA LEU A 542 -44.55 -0.60 -1.21
C LEU A 542 -45.39 -0.13 -2.40
N VAL A 543 -45.00 -0.50 -3.61
CA VAL A 543 -45.83 -0.33 -4.81
C VAL A 543 -46.30 -1.71 -5.28
N ASP A 544 -47.59 -1.96 -5.06
CA ASP A 544 -48.39 -2.97 -5.74
C ASP A 544 -49.49 -2.22 -6.50
N LYS A 545 -49.62 -2.42 -7.81
CA LYS A 545 -50.90 -2.31 -8.56
C LYS A 545 -50.91 -3.24 -9.77
N ASN A 546 -51.90 -4.12 -9.74
CA ASN A 546 -52.43 -4.95 -10.82
C ASN A 546 -53.53 -4.21 -11.60
N GLU A 547 -54.05 -4.92 -12.62
CA GLU A 547 -55.25 -4.71 -13.49
C GLU A 547 -54.90 -4.20 -14.90
N GLY A 548 -55.39 -4.75 -16.02
CA GLY A 548 -56.36 -5.81 -16.37
C GLY A 548 -56.59 -5.68 -17.91
N GLU A 549 -56.77 -6.73 -18.71
CA GLU A 549 -58.04 -7.25 -19.31
C GLU A 549 -57.63 -8.32 -20.37
N GLY A 550 -58.12 -9.58 -20.38
CA GLY A 550 -59.38 -10.09 -21.00
C GLY A 550 -59.10 -10.66 -22.42
N HIS A 551 -59.52 -11.83 -22.93
CA HIS A 551 -60.43 -12.95 -22.57
C HIS A 551 -60.10 -14.15 -23.55
N PRO A 552 -60.85 -15.30 -23.65
CA PRO A 552 -60.27 -16.66 -23.70
C PRO A 552 -60.63 -17.52 -24.93
N ASP A 553 -60.06 -18.73 -25.05
CA ASP A 553 -60.83 -19.95 -25.43
C ASP A 553 -60.07 -21.27 -25.11
N PRO A 554 -60.76 -22.41 -24.83
CA PRO A 554 -60.22 -23.65 -24.25
C PRO A 554 -60.22 -24.85 -25.22
N ASN A 555 -59.46 -25.90 -24.87
CA ASN A 555 -59.59 -27.34 -25.20
C ASN A 555 -58.20 -28.01 -25.05
N ASP A 556 -57.97 -29.22 -24.54
CA ASP A 556 -58.79 -30.32 -24.06
C ASP A 556 -57.84 -31.37 -23.42
N SER A 557 -58.37 -32.20 -22.50
CA SER A 557 -57.97 -33.60 -22.21
C SER A 557 -56.59 -33.93 -21.57
N GLN A 558 -56.58 -34.33 -20.29
CA GLN A 558 -56.52 -35.73 -19.79
C GLN A 558 -55.18 -36.45 -20.09
N SER A 559 -54.38 -36.88 -19.10
CA SER A 559 -54.67 -38.06 -18.29
C SER A 559 -53.86 -38.12 -16.97
N LYS A 560 -54.54 -38.61 -15.93
CA LYS A 560 -54.00 -39.00 -14.61
C LYS A 560 -53.24 -40.32 -14.72
N GLU A 561 -52.22 -40.52 -13.88
CA GLU A 561 -52.12 -41.78 -13.14
C GLU A 561 -51.32 -41.65 -11.82
N ASN A 562 -51.87 -42.31 -10.80
CA ASN A 562 -51.41 -42.37 -9.42
C ASN A 562 -50.37 -43.48 -9.24
N HIS A 563 -49.42 -43.34 -8.29
CA HIS A 563 -49.46 -44.12 -7.03
C HIS A 563 -48.24 -43.95 -6.10
N ARG A 564 -48.58 -43.78 -4.82
CA ARG A 564 -48.03 -44.37 -3.57
C ARG A 564 -46.55 -44.18 -3.26
N GLY A 565 -46.32 -43.51 -2.13
CA GLY A 565 -45.01 -43.37 -1.50
C GLY A 565 -44.50 -44.63 -0.82
N ASN A 566 -43.21 -44.58 -0.47
CA ASN A 566 -42.68 -45.29 0.68
C ASN A 566 -41.41 -44.58 1.19
N ASN A 567 -41.26 -44.56 2.52
CA ASN A 567 -40.14 -43.98 3.25
C ASN A 567 -38.85 -44.75 2.97
N GLY A 568 -37.76 -44.02 2.67
CA GLY A 568 -36.43 -44.60 2.48
C GLY A 568 -35.32 -43.58 2.74
N ARG A 569 -34.75 -43.63 3.94
CA ARG A 569 -33.59 -42.86 4.39
C ARG A 569 -32.34 -43.35 3.63
N MET A 570 -31.77 -42.55 2.73
CA MET A 570 -30.48 -42.86 2.08
C MET A 570 -29.44 -41.75 2.29
N LYS A 571 -28.29 -42.19 2.81
CA LYS A 571 -26.99 -41.51 2.78
C LYS A 571 -26.64 -41.18 1.32
N LEU A 572 -26.30 -39.93 1.04
CA LEU A 572 -25.67 -39.53 -0.21
C LEU A 572 -24.18 -39.28 0.05
N GLU A 573 -23.37 -40.28 -0.25
CA GLU A 573 -21.95 -40.10 -0.59
C GLU A 573 -21.89 -39.41 -1.94
N ARG A 574 -21.27 -38.22 -2.00
CA ARG A 574 -21.09 -37.50 -3.26
C ARG A 574 -19.74 -37.89 -3.85
N ILE A 575 -19.79 -38.85 -4.76
CA ILE A 575 -18.72 -39.13 -5.72
C ILE A 575 -18.57 -37.88 -6.59
N ILE A 576 -17.41 -37.22 -6.51
CA ILE A 576 -17.06 -36.10 -7.41
C ILE A 576 -16.47 -36.72 -8.67
N THR A 577 -17.32 -36.91 -9.68
CA THR A 577 -16.89 -37.08 -11.07
C THR A 577 -16.41 -35.72 -11.61
N ARG A 578 -15.27 -35.74 -12.33
CA ARG A 578 -14.67 -34.58 -13.00
C ARG A 578 -15.68 -33.92 -13.96
N PRO A 579 -15.90 -32.59 -13.91
CA PRO A 579 -16.52 -31.90 -15.02
C PRO A 579 -15.46 -31.65 -16.10
N SER A 580 -15.70 -32.19 -17.29
CA SER A 580 -15.04 -31.81 -18.54
C SER A 580 -15.26 -30.32 -18.82
N LEU A 581 -14.16 -29.60 -19.09
CA LEU A 581 -14.15 -28.24 -19.61
C LEU A 581 -14.95 -28.14 -20.92
N PRO A 582 -15.89 -27.19 -21.07
CA PRO A 582 -16.44 -26.86 -22.38
C PRO A 582 -15.65 -25.71 -23.01
N GLY A 583 -15.27 -25.86 -24.28
CA GLY A 583 -15.00 -24.74 -25.18
C GLY A 583 -13.60 -24.65 -25.78
N ALA A 584 -13.24 -25.61 -26.63
CA ALA A 584 -12.31 -25.35 -27.71
C ALA A 584 -12.99 -24.43 -28.73
N TRP A 585 -12.52 -23.20 -28.90
CA TRP A 585 -12.96 -22.32 -29.98
C TRP A 585 -12.15 -22.66 -31.23
N LYS A 586 -12.81 -23.28 -32.21
CA LYS A 586 -12.37 -23.28 -33.61
C LYS A 586 -12.58 -21.87 -34.16
N LEU A 587 -11.56 -21.30 -34.80
CA LEU A 587 -11.73 -20.17 -35.71
C LEU A 587 -12.69 -20.61 -36.83
N THR A 588 -13.76 -19.86 -37.02
CA THR A 588 -14.52 -19.86 -38.27
C THR A 588 -14.24 -18.54 -38.95
N ASP A 589 -13.70 -18.61 -40.17
CA ASP A 589 -13.48 -17.48 -41.06
C ASP A 589 -14.80 -16.75 -41.34
N ASN A 590 -14.69 -15.41 -41.28
CA ASN A 590 -15.53 -14.37 -41.88
C ASN A 590 -15.90 -13.31 -40.83
N ASP A 591 -15.00 -12.33 -40.68
CA ASP A 591 -15.36 -10.92 -40.65
C ASP A 591 -14.08 -10.09 -40.78
N GLU A 592 -13.80 -9.69 -42.02
CA GLU A 592 -12.80 -8.67 -42.35
C GLU A 592 -13.28 -7.32 -41.79
N ASN A 593 -12.71 -6.88 -40.66
CA ASN A 593 -12.33 -5.49 -40.35
C ASN A 593 -12.04 -5.31 -38.85
N ALA A 594 -10.86 -5.74 -38.42
CA ALA A 594 -10.23 -5.25 -37.20
C ALA A 594 -8.70 -5.38 -37.35
N LEU A 595 -8.09 -4.41 -38.04
CA LEU A 595 -6.64 -4.26 -38.12
C LEU A 595 -6.09 -3.87 -36.74
N CYS A 596 -5.63 -4.87 -35.99
CA CYS A 596 -4.64 -4.68 -34.94
C CYS A 596 -3.26 -4.91 -35.57
N ASP A 597 -2.51 -3.84 -35.79
CA ASP A 597 -1.11 -3.91 -36.21
C ASP A 597 -0.29 -4.64 -35.13
N VAL A 598 0.05 -5.90 -35.40
CA VAL A 598 0.99 -6.68 -34.61
C VAL A 598 2.39 -6.39 -35.15
N SER A 599 3.13 -5.51 -34.49
CA SER A 599 4.57 -5.37 -34.72
C SER A 599 5.29 -6.51 -33.99
N ILE A 600 5.77 -7.50 -34.76
CA ILE A 600 6.66 -8.57 -34.25
C ILE A 600 8.07 -7.98 -34.13
N TYR A 601 8.64 -7.98 -32.92
CA TYR A 601 10.06 -7.70 -32.70
C TYR A 601 10.82 -9.02 -32.52
N ASP A 602 11.87 -9.20 -33.30
CA ASP A 602 12.83 -10.30 -33.18
C ASP A 602 13.65 -10.15 -31.89
N LEU A 603 13.67 -11.20 -31.07
CA LEU A 603 14.26 -11.23 -29.73
C LEU A 603 15.69 -11.84 -29.71
N THR A 604 16.39 -11.90 -30.85
CA THR A 604 17.62 -12.71 -30.93
C THR A 604 18.92 -12.03 -31.39
N ASN A 605 18.98 -10.73 -31.68
CA ASN A 605 20.24 -10.08 -32.06
C ASN A 605 20.72 -8.99 -31.09
N ASP A 606 21.80 -9.31 -30.38
CA ASP A 606 22.73 -8.37 -29.75
C ASP A 606 23.71 -7.87 -30.82
N ASP A 607 23.40 -6.78 -31.53
CA ASP A 607 24.40 -5.82 -32.04
C ASP A 607 23.71 -4.57 -32.63
N PRO A 608 24.33 -3.37 -32.50
CA PRO A 608 23.75 -2.13 -33.01
C PRO A 608 24.09 -1.98 -34.50
N LEU A 609 23.07 -1.82 -35.35
CA LEU A 609 23.27 -1.31 -36.72
C LEU A 609 22.92 0.18 -36.78
N SER A 610 23.81 0.88 -37.49
CA SER A 610 23.96 2.32 -37.73
C SER A 610 22.71 3.10 -38.08
#